data_AF-A0A2E6H5B3-F1
#
_entry.id   AF-A0A2E6H5B3-F1
#
_cell.length_a   1.000
_cell.length_b   1.000
_cell.length_c   1.000
_cell.angle_alpha   90.00
_cell.angle_beta   90.00
_cell.angle_gamma   90.00
#
_symmetry.space_group_name_H-M   'P 1'
#
loop_
_entity.id
_entity.type
_entity.pdbx_description
1 polymer ?
#
loop_
_entity_poly.entity_id
_entity_poly.type
_entity_poly.pdbx_seq_one_letter_code
_entity_poly.pdbx_strand_id
1 'polypeptide(L)'
;MDLNFLMEYKSWPRWKVLQGELIRSHLKGYKNSYRNLSYYDLVEVAVDSKNSPLLFQEESTGFSFFAVFSNRNLTRRMSIQNTWENVSASNFEGSELLATKTIMLGELVHDLKDLPQAAAIKINPIKTLSPSGDEFHLAEEFVFAPIFDQFTSKLMVTDPEEAKALLAVNPDDEERFGIEFVFYMITNKGLPLEREEREPLLQEKIKELAFMAPRIPMKRGSGTFFCVLLNLENEMEENAFIRTYKTFDPYADVLFVNSNLEIRTGDLIKVPYNGEKIDTIFLPMIEWQRNNTLESQQHY
;
A
#
# COMPACT_ATOMS: atom_id res chain seq x y z
N MET A 1 11.37 22.64 -13.45
CA MET A 1 10.64 21.52 -12.83
C MET A 1 9.30 22.07 -12.40
N ASP A 2 8.20 21.41 -12.78
CA ASP A 2 6.88 21.91 -12.44
C ASP A 2 6.49 21.39 -11.06
N LEU A 3 6.82 22.16 -10.02
CA LEU A 3 6.39 21.90 -8.64
C LEU A 3 4.99 22.51 -8.37
N ASN A 4 4.28 23.01 -9.40
CA ASN A 4 2.93 23.55 -9.25
C ASN A 4 1.94 22.48 -8.75
N PHE A 5 2.28 21.20 -8.88
CA PHE A 5 1.50 20.11 -8.32
C PHE A 5 1.31 20.23 -6.78
N LEU A 6 2.26 20.88 -6.06
CA LEU A 6 2.17 21.08 -4.61
C LEU A 6 1.12 22.13 -4.21
N MET A 7 0.71 23.03 -5.11
CA MET A 7 -0.24 24.11 -4.81
C MET A 7 -1.71 23.66 -4.79
N GLU A 8 -2.03 22.48 -5.33
CA GLU A 8 -3.41 22.01 -5.52
C GLU A 8 -3.83 20.85 -4.57
N TYR A 9 -2.96 20.41 -3.66
CA TYR A 9 -3.12 19.11 -3.00
C TYR A 9 -4.21 18.98 -1.94
N LYS A 10 -4.67 20.07 -1.33
CA LYS A 10 -5.66 19.98 -0.24
C LYS A 10 -6.98 19.34 -0.67
N SER A 11 -7.28 19.32 -1.97
CA SER A 11 -8.48 18.69 -2.53
C SER A 11 -8.22 17.33 -3.19
N TRP A 12 -6.97 16.90 -3.29
CA TRP A 12 -6.61 15.66 -4.00
C TRP A 12 -6.71 14.44 -3.08
N PRO A 13 -7.04 13.26 -3.64
CA PRO A 13 -7.01 12.02 -2.87
C PRO A 13 -5.59 11.70 -2.43
N ARG A 14 -5.44 11.17 -1.20
CA ARG A 14 -4.15 10.91 -0.55
C ARG A 14 -3.15 10.17 -1.43
N TRP A 15 -3.57 9.12 -2.14
CA TRP A 15 -2.68 8.33 -2.99
C TRP A 15 -2.01 9.17 -4.09
N LYS A 16 -2.72 10.14 -4.66
CA LYS A 16 -2.22 11.01 -5.74
C LYS A 16 -1.21 12.03 -5.19
N VAL A 17 -1.40 12.45 -3.94
CA VAL A 17 -0.43 13.26 -3.20
C VAL A 17 0.87 12.48 -3.00
N LEU A 18 0.77 11.28 -2.42
CA LEU A 18 1.93 10.40 -2.20
C LEU A 18 2.64 10.04 -3.51
N GLN A 19 1.91 9.86 -4.62
CA GLN A 19 2.51 9.61 -5.93
C GLN A 19 3.39 10.78 -6.39
N GLY A 20 2.97 12.02 -6.14
CA GLY A 20 3.78 13.20 -6.44
C GLY A 20 4.88 13.47 -5.42
N GLU A 21 4.90 12.81 -4.28
CA GLU A 21 6.01 12.88 -3.33
C GLU A 21 7.15 11.88 -3.62
N LEU A 22 6.95 10.97 -4.58
CA LEU A 22 8.00 10.07 -5.05
C LEU A 22 9.12 10.86 -5.74
N ILE A 23 10.35 10.71 -5.27
CA ILE A 23 11.53 11.40 -5.86
C ILE A 23 11.67 11.06 -7.36
N ARG A 24 11.43 9.79 -7.73
CA ARG A 24 11.52 9.34 -9.13
C ARG A 24 10.49 9.99 -10.08
N SER A 25 9.41 10.54 -9.54
CA SER A 25 8.45 11.32 -10.33
C SER A 25 9.06 12.63 -10.84
N HIS A 26 10.11 13.12 -10.18
CA HIS A 26 10.76 14.41 -10.46
C HIS A 26 12.19 14.28 -10.99
N LEU A 27 12.93 13.29 -10.52
CA LEU A 27 14.32 13.03 -10.92
C LEU A 27 14.44 11.73 -11.70
N LYS A 28 14.44 11.86 -13.04
CA LYS A 28 14.71 10.73 -13.93
C LYS A 28 16.10 10.17 -13.66
N GLY A 29 16.18 8.90 -13.30
CA GLY A 29 17.43 8.21 -13.01
C GLY A 29 17.91 8.31 -11.56
N TYR A 30 17.10 8.86 -10.64
CA TYR A 30 17.39 8.78 -9.21
C TYR A 30 17.56 7.31 -8.79
N LYS A 31 18.67 7.01 -8.10
CA LYS A 31 18.96 5.66 -7.60
C LYS A 31 18.51 5.59 -6.14
N ASN A 32 17.52 4.73 -5.89
CA ASN A 32 17.07 4.47 -4.52
C ASN A 32 18.23 3.96 -3.66
N SER A 33 18.22 4.33 -2.38
CA SER A 33 19.24 3.93 -1.40
C SER A 33 19.00 2.52 -0.85
N TYR A 34 17.94 1.85 -1.31
CA TYR A 34 17.59 0.47 -0.97
C TYR A 34 17.39 -0.34 -2.26
N ARG A 35 17.58 -1.67 -2.19
CA ARG A 35 17.42 -2.57 -3.35
C ARG A 35 15.98 -3.05 -3.50
N ASN A 36 15.42 -3.58 -2.42
CA ASN A 36 14.02 -3.89 -2.18
C ASN A 36 13.83 -3.87 -0.66
N LEU A 37 12.67 -3.41 -0.22
CA LEU A 37 12.21 -3.65 1.14
C LEU A 37 11.09 -4.68 1.02
N SER A 38 11.02 -5.60 1.96
CA SER A 38 10.02 -6.66 2.07
C SER A 38 9.50 -6.67 3.51
N TYR A 39 8.45 -7.45 3.77
CA TYR A 39 7.91 -7.62 5.12
C TYR A 39 8.99 -8.00 6.16
N TYR A 40 10.06 -8.68 5.75
CA TYR A 40 11.08 -9.24 6.64
C TYR A 40 12.38 -8.40 6.73
N ASP A 41 12.46 -7.27 6.03
CA ASP A 41 13.66 -6.44 6.06
C ASP A 41 13.75 -5.61 7.34
N LEU A 42 14.96 -5.49 7.87
CA LEU A 42 15.26 -4.62 9.00
C LEU A 42 15.35 -3.16 8.53
N VAL A 43 14.65 -2.29 9.22
CA VAL A 43 14.61 -0.86 8.96
C VAL A 43 14.85 -0.07 10.25
N GLU A 44 15.34 1.15 10.11
CA GLU A 44 15.43 2.12 11.19
C GLU A 44 14.17 2.98 11.20
N VAL A 45 13.38 2.92 12.26
CA VAL A 45 12.14 3.70 12.39
C VAL A 45 12.41 4.91 13.27
N ALA A 46 11.98 6.10 12.84
CA ALA A 46 12.04 7.30 13.68
C ALA A 46 11.18 7.12 14.93
N VAL A 47 11.72 7.43 16.11
CA VAL A 47 11.01 7.26 17.39
C VAL A 47 11.00 8.53 18.23
N ASP A 48 10.01 8.61 19.11
CA ASP A 48 9.93 9.64 20.15
C ASP A 48 10.82 9.31 21.37
N SER A 49 10.77 10.18 22.38
CA SER A 49 11.48 10.00 23.66
C SER A 49 11.08 8.75 24.46
N LYS A 50 9.96 8.11 24.11
CA LYS A 50 9.44 6.88 24.73
C LYS A 50 9.71 5.64 23.88
N ASN A 51 10.49 5.75 22.81
CA ASN A 51 10.82 4.67 21.87
C ASN A 51 9.60 4.18 21.04
N SER A 52 8.56 5.01 20.91
CA SER A 52 7.39 4.75 20.06
C SER A 52 7.60 5.36 18.66
N PRO A 53 7.09 4.73 17.58
CA PRO A 53 7.17 5.29 16.23
C PRO A 53 6.62 6.71 16.16
N LEU A 54 7.38 7.63 15.57
CA LEU A 54 7.00 9.04 15.48
C LEU A 54 6.05 9.27 14.30
N LEU A 55 4.89 9.86 14.58
CA LEU A 55 3.93 10.30 13.56
C LEU A 55 4.25 11.74 13.15
N PHE A 56 4.68 11.92 11.90
CA PHE A 56 4.91 13.23 11.31
C PHE A 56 3.61 13.77 10.72
N GLN A 57 3.42 15.09 10.83
CA GLN A 57 2.30 15.83 10.23
C GLN A 57 2.86 16.75 9.16
N GLU A 58 2.32 16.67 7.95
CA GLU A 58 2.79 17.44 6.80
C GLU A 58 1.87 18.64 6.59
N GLU A 59 2.35 19.84 6.93
CA GLU A 59 1.53 21.06 6.91
C GLU A 59 1.02 21.40 5.51
N SER A 60 1.83 21.14 4.47
CA SER A 60 1.51 21.41 3.08
C SER A 60 0.32 20.59 2.57
N THR A 61 0.20 19.34 2.99
CA THR A 61 -0.83 18.40 2.50
C THR A 61 -1.93 18.11 3.52
N GLY A 62 -1.67 18.35 4.81
CA GLY A 62 -2.53 17.96 5.93
C GLY A 62 -2.50 16.46 6.25
N PHE A 63 -1.65 15.68 5.60
CA PHE A 63 -1.53 14.24 5.83
C PHE A 63 -0.46 13.91 6.87
N SER A 64 -0.63 12.73 7.48
CA SER A 64 0.35 12.19 8.41
C SER A 64 1.07 10.97 7.84
N PHE A 65 2.30 10.74 8.28
CA PHE A 65 3.11 9.61 7.86
C PHE A 65 4.09 9.16 8.95
N PHE A 66 4.55 7.91 8.84
CA PHE A 66 5.68 7.40 9.60
C PHE A 66 6.93 7.36 8.72
N ALA A 67 8.10 7.60 9.30
CA ALA A 67 9.38 7.59 8.58
C ALA A 67 10.19 6.33 8.91
N VAL A 68 10.63 5.63 7.88
CA VAL A 68 11.61 4.54 8.01
C VAL A 68 12.80 4.75 7.10
N PHE A 69 13.94 4.26 7.53
CA PHE A 69 15.20 4.42 6.83
C PHE A 69 15.85 3.06 6.60
N SER A 70 16.34 2.81 5.39
CA SER A 70 17.10 1.60 5.07
C SER A 70 18.49 1.58 5.72
N ASN A 71 18.96 2.72 6.20
CA ASN A 71 20.20 2.86 6.96
C ASN A 71 20.07 4.07 7.90
N ARG A 72 20.60 3.95 9.11
CA ARG A 72 20.58 5.02 10.12
C ARG A 72 21.18 6.35 9.62
N ASN A 73 22.19 6.34 8.75
CA ASN A 73 22.77 7.56 8.20
C ASN A 73 21.79 8.37 7.35
N LEU A 74 20.74 7.74 6.82
CA LEU A 74 19.74 8.41 5.98
C LEU A 74 18.79 9.29 6.79
N THR A 75 18.76 9.16 8.13
CA THR A 75 17.97 10.05 9.00
C THR A 75 18.41 11.51 8.88
N ARG A 76 19.66 11.77 8.45
CA ARG A 76 20.18 13.12 8.22
C ARG A 76 19.39 13.89 7.17
N ARG A 77 18.73 13.18 6.25
CA ARG A 77 17.86 13.79 5.22
C ARG A 77 16.63 14.46 5.81
N MET A 78 16.32 14.16 7.07
CA MET A 78 15.22 14.74 7.83
C MET A 78 15.66 15.75 8.89
N SER A 79 16.97 15.82 9.21
CA SER A 79 17.48 16.71 10.26
C SER A 79 17.57 18.17 9.83
N ILE A 80 17.76 18.40 8.53
CA ILE A 80 17.80 19.74 7.95
C ILE A 80 16.90 19.82 6.74
N GLN A 81 16.49 21.05 6.42
CA GLN A 81 15.79 21.35 5.19
C GLN A 81 16.77 21.31 4.02
N ASN A 82 16.48 20.47 3.02
CA ASN A 82 17.34 20.30 1.84
C ASN A 82 16.79 21.11 0.67
N THR A 83 17.68 21.72 -0.12
CA THR A 83 17.29 22.34 -1.38
C THR A 83 17.18 21.28 -2.48
N TRP A 84 16.59 21.66 -3.61
CA TRP A 84 16.47 20.74 -4.74
C TRP A 84 17.83 20.36 -5.34
N GLU A 85 18.80 21.28 -5.29
CA GLU A 85 20.18 21.00 -5.66
C GLU A 85 20.78 19.90 -4.78
N ASN A 86 20.50 19.93 -3.46
CA ASN A 86 20.93 18.88 -2.53
C ASN A 86 20.33 17.51 -2.91
N VAL A 87 19.02 17.46 -3.15
CA VAL A 87 18.33 16.20 -3.52
C VAL A 87 18.86 15.65 -4.84
N SER A 88 19.01 16.52 -5.84
CA SER A 88 19.49 16.15 -7.18
C SER A 88 20.94 15.64 -7.16
N ALA A 89 21.80 16.29 -6.36
CA ALA A 89 23.20 15.90 -6.20
C ALA A 89 23.39 14.73 -5.22
N SER A 90 22.33 14.30 -4.52
CA SER A 90 22.40 13.36 -3.39
C SER A 90 23.40 13.80 -2.30
N ASN A 91 23.51 15.13 -2.09
CA ASN A 91 24.39 15.72 -1.09
C ASN A 91 23.56 16.24 0.09
N PHE A 92 23.58 15.51 1.21
CA PHE A 92 22.78 15.82 2.40
C PHE A 92 23.70 16.19 3.57
N GLU A 93 23.75 17.48 3.88
CA GLU A 93 24.64 18.06 4.91
C GLU A 93 23.93 18.10 6.28
N GLY A 94 23.75 16.95 6.93
CA GLY A 94 23.21 16.86 8.29
C GLY A 94 24.22 16.20 9.24
N SER A 95 24.51 16.83 10.38
CA SER A 95 25.31 16.21 11.43
C SER A 95 24.46 15.41 12.42
N GLU A 96 23.23 15.88 12.67
CA GLU A 96 22.32 15.28 13.63
C GLU A 96 21.58 14.07 13.05
N LEU A 97 21.54 12.99 13.83
CA LEU A 97 20.76 11.80 13.51
C LEU A 97 19.46 11.86 14.32
N LEU A 98 18.34 11.54 13.68
CA LEU A 98 17.10 11.30 14.41
C LEU A 98 17.30 10.09 15.34
N ALA A 99 16.58 10.09 16.47
CA ALA A 99 16.45 8.90 17.28
C ALA A 99 15.71 7.83 16.48
N THR A 100 16.31 6.64 16.38
CA THR A 100 15.72 5.52 15.68
C THR A 100 15.76 4.25 16.52
N LYS A 101 14.84 3.33 16.23
CA LYS A 101 14.92 1.93 16.65
C LYS A 101 14.99 1.03 15.41
N THR A 102 15.82 -0.01 15.46
CA THR A 102 15.84 -1.05 14.45
C THR A 102 14.69 -2.02 14.69
N ILE A 103 13.88 -2.30 13.67
CA ILE A 103 12.75 -3.24 13.73
C ILE A 103 12.54 -3.89 12.36
N MET A 104 11.88 -5.04 12.30
CA MET A 104 11.41 -5.59 11.03
C MET A 104 10.25 -4.73 10.49
N LEU A 105 10.24 -4.46 9.17
CA LEU A 105 9.18 -3.65 8.56
C LEU A 105 7.78 -4.24 8.83
N GLY A 106 7.63 -5.55 8.77
CA GLY A 106 6.38 -6.25 9.05
C GLY A 106 5.92 -6.13 10.51
N GLU A 107 6.86 -6.03 11.46
CA GLU A 107 6.54 -5.79 12.87
C GLU A 107 6.07 -4.35 13.09
N LEU A 108 6.69 -3.36 12.42
CA LEU A 108 6.15 -1.99 12.39
C LEU A 108 4.74 -1.97 11.79
N VAL A 109 4.51 -2.66 10.68
CA VAL A 109 3.18 -2.74 10.05
C VAL A 109 2.17 -3.35 11.02
N HIS A 110 2.55 -4.38 11.77
CA HIS A 110 1.72 -4.98 12.80
C HIS A 110 1.41 -4.01 13.95
N ASP A 111 2.40 -3.25 14.43
CA ASP A 111 2.24 -2.25 15.48
C ASP A 111 1.27 -1.11 15.08
N LEU A 112 1.15 -0.85 13.78
CA LEU A 112 0.33 0.24 13.23
C LEU A 112 -1.10 -0.19 12.85
N LYS A 113 -1.45 -1.48 12.97
CA LYS A 113 -2.74 -2.01 12.50
C LYS A 113 -3.95 -1.44 13.25
N ASP A 114 -3.77 -1.00 14.50
CA ASP A 114 -4.87 -0.52 15.35
C ASP A 114 -5.13 0.99 15.17
N LEU A 115 -4.51 1.63 14.17
CA LEU A 115 -4.79 3.01 13.80
C LEU A 115 -6.19 3.15 13.18
N PRO A 116 -6.82 4.34 13.28
CA PRO A 116 -8.16 4.57 12.73
C PRO A 116 -8.23 4.53 11.20
N GLN A 117 -7.08 4.61 10.52
CA GLN A 117 -6.98 4.59 9.07
C GLN A 117 -5.64 3.98 8.63
N ALA A 118 -5.59 3.44 7.42
CA ALA A 118 -4.35 2.91 6.84
C ALA A 118 -3.23 3.96 6.89
N ALA A 119 -2.07 3.55 7.40
CA ALA A 119 -0.94 4.44 7.59
C ALA A 119 -0.02 4.43 6.38
N ALA A 120 0.45 5.61 5.97
CA ALA A 120 1.50 5.73 4.98
C ALA A 120 2.86 5.77 5.70
N ILE A 121 3.77 4.92 5.26
CA ILE A 121 5.15 4.87 5.73
C ILE A 121 6.04 5.36 4.59
N LYS A 122 6.71 6.50 4.77
CA LYS A 122 7.70 7.04 3.82
C LYS A 122 9.04 6.31 4.01
N ILE A 123 9.57 5.75 2.92
CA ILE A 123 10.89 5.13 2.89
C ILE A 123 11.95 6.18 2.53
N ASN A 124 12.97 6.31 3.39
CA ASN A 124 14.08 7.24 3.24
C ASN A 124 13.62 8.68 2.92
N PRO A 125 12.71 9.26 3.74
CA PRO A 125 12.16 10.57 3.43
C PRO A 125 13.22 11.67 3.46
N ILE A 126 12.96 12.73 2.70
CA ILE A 126 13.81 13.90 2.57
C ILE A 126 12.98 15.14 2.84
N LYS A 127 13.36 15.90 3.87
CA LYS A 127 12.73 17.17 4.20
C LYS A 127 13.18 18.26 3.23
N THR A 128 12.22 18.96 2.61
CA THR A 128 12.42 19.98 1.56
C THR A 128 11.34 21.07 1.66
N LEU A 129 11.46 22.13 0.85
CA LEU A 129 10.44 23.19 0.72
C LEU A 129 9.74 23.18 -0.62
N SER A 130 8.43 23.41 -0.59
CA SER A 130 7.61 23.66 -1.76
C SER A 130 8.01 25.00 -2.41
N PRO A 131 7.58 25.28 -3.65
CA PRO A 131 7.75 26.61 -4.24
C PRO A 131 7.09 27.73 -3.43
N SER A 132 6.03 27.42 -2.68
CA SER A 132 5.35 28.36 -1.79
C SER A 132 6.09 28.58 -0.46
N GLY A 133 7.17 27.82 -0.20
CA GLY A 133 7.95 27.90 1.03
C GLY A 133 7.42 27.03 2.17
N ASP A 134 6.44 26.17 1.90
CA ASP A 134 5.88 25.25 2.88
C ASP A 134 6.74 23.98 2.99
N GLU A 135 6.88 23.46 4.20
CA GLU A 135 7.60 22.21 4.44
C GLU A 135 6.88 21.01 3.84
N PHE A 136 7.63 20.15 3.16
CA PHE A 136 7.14 18.86 2.70
C PHE A 136 8.26 17.82 2.63
N HIS A 137 7.87 16.56 2.53
CA HIS A 137 8.77 15.42 2.54
C HIS A 137 8.62 14.60 1.26
N LEU A 138 9.70 14.52 0.50
CA LEU A 138 9.81 13.55 -0.59
C LEU A 138 10.18 12.19 -0.02
N ALA A 139 9.84 11.11 -0.75
CA ALA A 139 10.22 9.75 -0.37
C ALA A 139 10.80 8.98 -1.55
N GLU A 140 11.71 8.04 -1.26
CA GLU A 140 12.20 7.11 -2.28
C GLU A 140 11.10 6.10 -2.68
N GLU A 141 10.27 5.70 -1.71
CA GLU A 141 9.11 4.83 -1.89
C GLU A 141 8.16 4.93 -0.70
N PHE A 142 7.00 4.28 -0.82
CA PHE A 142 5.98 4.22 0.23
C PHE A 142 5.59 2.78 0.53
N VAL A 143 5.18 2.56 1.78
CA VAL A 143 4.54 1.34 2.25
C VAL A 143 3.24 1.70 2.95
N PHE A 144 2.17 0.95 2.71
CA PHE A 144 0.87 1.13 3.37
C PHE A 144 0.69 0.07 4.44
N ALA A 145 0.54 0.50 5.69
CA ALA A 145 0.15 -0.40 6.77
C ALA A 145 -1.38 -0.54 6.76
N PRO A 146 -1.94 -1.75 6.53
CA PRO A 146 -3.37 -1.98 6.64
C PRO A 146 -3.82 -1.82 8.09
N ILE A 147 -5.12 -1.58 8.26
CA ILE A 147 -5.78 -1.55 9.57
C ILE A 147 -6.43 -2.88 9.87
N PHE A 148 -6.48 -3.25 11.14
CA PHE A 148 -7.21 -4.42 11.61
C PHE A 148 -8.61 -4.02 12.03
N ASP A 149 -9.62 -4.52 11.31
CA ASP A 149 -11.00 -4.33 11.71
C ASP A 149 -11.41 -5.38 12.74
N GLN A 150 -11.80 -4.91 13.92
CA GLN A 150 -12.18 -5.78 15.04
C GLN A 150 -13.47 -6.57 14.76
N PHE A 151 -14.37 -6.05 13.92
CA PHE A 151 -15.64 -6.70 13.64
C PHE A 151 -15.46 -7.93 12.73
N THR A 152 -14.80 -7.76 11.58
CA THR A 152 -14.52 -8.85 10.63
C THR A 152 -13.27 -9.65 11.01
N SER A 153 -12.43 -9.12 11.90
CA SER A 153 -11.11 -9.64 12.25
C SER A 153 -10.19 -9.78 11.03
N LYS A 154 -10.25 -8.81 10.10
CA LYS A 154 -9.48 -8.80 8.86
C LYS A 154 -8.58 -7.56 8.74
N LEU A 155 -7.49 -7.71 8.01
CA LEU A 155 -6.64 -6.61 7.59
C LEU A 155 -7.23 -5.93 6.35
N MET A 156 -7.36 -4.62 6.39
CA MET A 156 -7.98 -3.84 5.33
C MET A 156 -7.20 -2.57 5.02
N VAL A 157 -7.28 -2.14 3.76
CA VAL A 157 -6.68 -0.89 3.29
C VAL A 157 -7.76 0.18 3.07
N THR A 158 -9.01 -0.24 2.96
CA THR A 158 -10.20 0.62 2.91
C THR A 158 -10.84 0.76 4.28
N ASP A 159 -11.67 1.79 4.45
CA ASP A 159 -12.36 2.08 5.72
C ASP A 159 -13.25 0.89 6.16
N PRO A 160 -13.18 0.44 7.43
CA PRO A 160 -13.96 -0.69 7.91
C PRO A 160 -15.46 -0.50 7.86
N GLU A 161 -15.96 0.74 7.99
CA GLU A 161 -17.39 1.05 7.85
C GLU A 161 -17.93 0.68 6.48
N GLU A 162 -17.07 0.70 5.46
CA GLU A 162 -17.44 0.32 4.11
C GLU A 162 -17.49 -1.23 3.98
N ALA A 163 -16.63 -1.95 4.70
CA ALA A 163 -16.40 -3.39 4.55
C ALA A 163 -17.40 -4.31 5.30
N LYS A 164 -18.26 -3.74 6.15
CA LYS A 164 -19.16 -4.50 7.06
C LYS A 164 -20.12 -5.49 6.38
N ALA A 165 -20.28 -5.43 5.06
CA ALA A 165 -21.27 -6.22 4.32
C ALA A 165 -20.71 -7.45 3.57
N LEU A 166 -19.40 -7.63 3.42
CA LEU A 166 -18.85 -8.54 2.38
C LEU A 166 -17.86 -9.60 2.86
N LEU A 167 -17.50 -9.64 4.14
CA LEU A 167 -16.44 -10.52 4.65
C LEU A 167 -17.01 -11.62 5.55
N ALA A 168 -17.23 -12.80 4.97
CA ALA A 168 -17.70 -14.00 5.67
C ALA A 168 -16.64 -15.12 5.71
N VAL A 169 -15.36 -14.76 5.80
CA VAL A 169 -14.29 -15.76 6.02
C VAL A 169 -13.99 -15.84 7.51
N ASN A 170 -14.13 -17.02 8.10
CA ASN A 170 -13.80 -17.24 9.50
C ASN A 170 -12.29 -17.03 9.74
N PRO A 171 -11.86 -16.09 10.61
CA PRO A 171 -10.46 -15.84 10.93
C PRO A 171 -9.71 -17.09 11.43
N ASP A 172 -10.38 -17.95 12.20
CA ASP A 172 -9.78 -19.17 12.74
C ASP A 172 -9.33 -20.14 11.64
N ASP A 173 -10.07 -20.16 10.52
CA ASP A 173 -9.74 -21.02 9.39
C ASP A 173 -8.57 -20.44 8.57
N GLU A 174 -8.47 -19.12 8.41
CA GLU A 174 -7.28 -18.49 7.79
C GLU A 174 -6.01 -18.81 8.56
N GLU A 175 -6.06 -18.69 9.89
CA GLU A 175 -4.93 -19.04 10.76
C GLU A 175 -4.58 -20.53 10.66
N ARG A 176 -5.58 -21.41 10.70
CA ARG A 176 -5.39 -22.87 10.59
C ARG A 176 -4.72 -23.28 9.27
N PHE A 177 -5.08 -22.63 8.17
CA PHE A 177 -4.47 -22.89 6.85
C PHE A 177 -3.17 -22.11 6.62
N GLY A 178 -2.83 -21.18 7.52
CA GLY A 178 -1.67 -20.30 7.39
C GLY A 178 -1.81 -19.36 6.19
N ILE A 179 -3.02 -18.89 5.90
CA ILE A 179 -3.29 -17.95 4.80
C ILE A 179 -3.39 -16.54 5.35
N GLU A 180 -2.86 -15.58 4.60
CA GLU A 180 -3.04 -14.16 4.91
C GLU A 180 -3.81 -13.45 3.80
N PHE A 181 -4.84 -12.72 4.20
CA PHE A 181 -5.58 -11.82 3.33
C PHE A 181 -5.43 -10.37 3.79
N VAL A 182 -5.20 -9.48 2.84
CA VAL A 182 -5.40 -8.05 3.02
C VAL A 182 -6.46 -7.60 2.02
N PHE A 183 -7.53 -6.97 2.51
CA PHE A 183 -8.67 -6.60 1.69
C PHE A 183 -8.62 -5.15 1.24
N TYR A 184 -9.09 -4.92 0.02
CA TYR A 184 -9.39 -3.61 -0.54
C TYR A 184 -10.77 -3.68 -1.19
N MET A 185 -11.67 -2.75 -0.85
CA MET A 185 -13.04 -2.83 -1.32
C MET A 185 -13.42 -1.63 -2.20
N ILE A 186 -14.14 -1.91 -3.28
CA ILE A 186 -14.70 -0.92 -4.19
C ILE A 186 -16.21 -1.11 -4.21
N THR A 187 -16.96 -0.07 -3.84
CA THR A 187 -18.42 -0.10 -3.80
C THR A 187 -19.01 1.07 -4.58
N ASN A 188 -20.32 1.04 -4.81
CA ASN A 188 -21.06 2.16 -5.39
C ASN A 188 -21.13 3.41 -4.50
N LYS A 189 -20.70 3.32 -3.23
CA LYS A 189 -20.76 4.43 -2.28
C LYS A 189 -19.86 5.57 -2.77
N GLY A 190 -20.45 6.75 -2.93
CA GLY A 190 -19.73 7.94 -3.39
C GLY A 190 -19.45 7.97 -4.91
N LEU A 191 -19.96 7.00 -5.68
CA LEU A 191 -19.93 7.06 -7.13
C LEU A 191 -21.13 7.86 -7.67
N PRO A 192 -20.95 8.71 -8.71
CA PRO A 192 -22.04 9.37 -9.39
C PRO A 192 -22.99 8.38 -10.05
N LEU A 193 -24.25 8.78 -10.18
CA LEU A 193 -25.26 8.03 -10.95
C LEU A 193 -25.08 8.22 -12.46
N GLU A 194 -24.57 9.40 -12.87
CA GLU A 194 -24.36 9.71 -14.27
C GLU A 194 -23.08 9.06 -14.79
N ARG A 195 -23.20 8.32 -15.90
CA ARG A 195 -22.10 7.55 -16.49
C ARG A 195 -20.89 8.41 -16.86
N GLU A 196 -21.13 9.61 -17.37
CA GLU A 196 -20.08 10.53 -17.83
C GLU A 196 -19.19 11.03 -16.69
N GLU A 197 -19.77 11.22 -15.49
CA GLU A 197 -19.02 11.60 -14.29
C GLU A 197 -18.41 10.38 -13.58
N ARG A 198 -19.05 9.21 -13.72
CA ARG A 198 -18.65 7.96 -13.07
C ARG A 198 -17.40 7.35 -13.70
N GLU A 199 -17.30 7.32 -15.02
CA GLU A 199 -16.16 6.75 -15.74
C GLU A 199 -14.80 7.32 -15.32
N PRO A 200 -14.58 8.65 -15.27
CA PRO A 200 -13.30 9.19 -14.84
C PRO A 200 -12.97 8.85 -13.38
N LEU A 201 -13.97 8.77 -12.49
CA LEU A 201 -13.75 8.40 -11.09
C LEU A 201 -13.34 6.93 -10.96
N LEU A 202 -13.95 6.02 -11.72
CA LEU A 202 -13.55 4.61 -11.78
C LEU A 202 -12.13 4.45 -12.33
N GLN A 203 -11.75 5.23 -13.35
CA GLN A 203 -10.38 5.24 -13.86
C GLN A 203 -9.37 5.72 -12.81
N GLU A 204 -9.72 6.74 -12.01
CA GLU A 204 -8.87 7.17 -10.89
C GLU A 204 -8.76 6.07 -9.82
N LYS A 205 -9.83 5.31 -9.53
CA LYS A 205 -9.76 4.16 -8.63
C LYS A 205 -8.88 3.02 -9.13
N ILE A 206 -8.86 2.78 -10.44
CA ILE A 206 -7.92 1.81 -11.05
C ILE A 206 -6.47 2.29 -10.86
N LYS A 207 -6.20 3.59 -11.04
CA LYS A 207 -4.86 4.16 -10.80
C LYS A 207 -4.46 4.10 -9.32
N GLU A 208 -5.40 4.39 -8.43
CA GLU A 208 -5.23 4.24 -6.98
C GLU A 208 -4.82 2.80 -6.65
N LEU A 209 -5.57 1.80 -7.12
CA LEU A 209 -5.27 0.39 -6.89
C LEU A 209 -3.91 -0.01 -7.45
N ALA A 210 -3.59 0.42 -8.67
CA ALA A 210 -2.28 0.18 -9.29
C ALA A 210 -1.12 0.83 -8.53
N PHE A 211 -1.38 1.91 -7.81
CA PHE A 211 -0.41 2.55 -6.93
C PHE A 211 -0.32 1.87 -5.56
N MET A 212 -1.44 1.48 -4.95
CA MET A 212 -1.46 0.95 -3.59
C MET A 212 -1.07 -0.54 -3.50
N ALA A 213 -1.60 -1.37 -4.39
CA ALA A 213 -1.36 -2.83 -4.40
C ALA A 213 0.13 -3.22 -4.28
N PRO A 214 1.07 -2.63 -5.06
CA PRO A 214 2.48 -2.97 -4.97
C PRO A 214 3.20 -2.43 -3.72
N ARG A 215 2.49 -1.80 -2.77
CA ARG A 215 3.05 -1.12 -1.59
C ARG A 215 2.47 -1.60 -0.28
N ILE A 216 1.69 -2.68 -0.30
CA ILE A 216 1.12 -3.30 0.88
C ILE A 216 2.01 -4.49 1.23
N PRO A 217 2.72 -4.46 2.36
CA PRO A 217 3.59 -5.54 2.77
C PRO A 217 2.74 -6.65 3.37
N MET A 218 3.01 -7.89 2.99
CA MET A 218 2.24 -9.05 3.42
C MET A 218 3.17 -10.12 3.97
N LYS A 219 2.77 -10.77 5.05
CA LYS A 219 3.46 -11.91 5.65
C LYS A 219 3.32 -13.13 4.74
N ARG A 220 4.43 -13.83 4.56
CA ARG A 220 4.46 -15.11 3.85
C ARG A 220 3.69 -16.19 4.61
N GLY A 221 2.74 -16.84 3.94
CA GLY A 221 1.99 -17.99 4.45
C GLY A 221 2.01 -19.20 3.50
N SER A 222 1.08 -20.14 3.74
CA SER A 222 0.70 -21.18 2.78
C SER A 222 0.03 -20.58 1.54
N GLY A 223 -0.64 -19.44 1.72
CA GLY A 223 -1.18 -18.58 0.68
C GLY A 223 -1.18 -17.13 1.16
N THR A 224 -0.84 -16.18 0.30
CA THR A 224 -0.85 -14.76 0.64
C THR A 224 -1.53 -13.99 -0.48
N PHE A 225 -2.64 -13.31 -0.17
CA PHE A 225 -3.50 -12.68 -1.17
C PHE A 225 -3.91 -11.25 -0.81
N PHE A 226 -3.65 -10.32 -1.71
CA PHE A 226 -4.32 -9.03 -1.71
C PHE A 226 -5.68 -9.19 -2.41
N CYS A 227 -6.76 -9.14 -1.64
CA CYS A 227 -8.10 -9.45 -2.13
C CYS A 227 -8.89 -8.17 -2.40
N VAL A 228 -9.22 -7.95 -3.67
CA VAL A 228 -10.02 -6.82 -4.14
C VAL A 228 -11.49 -7.24 -4.22
N LEU A 229 -12.31 -6.71 -3.31
CA LEU A 229 -13.76 -6.91 -3.32
C LEU A 229 -14.41 -5.86 -4.22
N LEU A 230 -15.08 -6.32 -5.27
CA LEU A 230 -15.81 -5.50 -6.22
C LEU A 230 -17.30 -5.68 -5.93
N ASN A 231 -17.96 -4.59 -5.56
CA ASN A 231 -19.40 -4.52 -5.34
C ASN A 231 -19.96 -3.32 -6.11
N LEU A 232 -19.92 -3.42 -7.43
CA LEU A 232 -20.45 -2.42 -8.35
C LEU A 232 -21.76 -2.94 -8.96
N GLU A 233 -22.64 -2.03 -9.37
CA GLU A 233 -23.94 -2.45 -9.96
C GLU A 233 -23.79 -3.14 -11.33
N ASN A 234 -22.63 -2.97 -11.98
CA ASN A 234 -22.41 -3.41 -13.35
C ASN A 234 -21.19 -4.33 -13.44
N GLU A 235 -21.40 -5.58 -13.84
CA GLU A 235 -20.34 -6.58 -14.04
C GLU A 235 -19.25 -6.11 -15.01
N MET A 236 -19.61 -5.32 -16.03
CA MET A 236 -18.65 -4.78 -16.99
C MET A 236 -17.70 -3.77 -16.33
N GLU A 237 -18.18 -3.01 -15.34
CA GLU A 237 -17.32 -2.14 -14.53
C GLU A 237 -16.41 -2.98 -13.63
N GLU A 238 -16.93 -4.01 -12.97
CA GLU A 238 -16.13 -4.93 -12.14
C GLU A 238 -15.01 -5.59 -12.95
N ASN A 239 -15.33 -6.11 -14.14
CA ASN A 239 -14.36 -6.72 -15.04
C ASN A 239 -13.26 -5.74 -15.48
N ALA A 240 -13.51 -4.42 -15.48
CA ALA A 240 -12.50 -3.42 -15.82
C ALA A 240 -11.43 -3.25 -14.72
N PHE A 241 -11.74 -3.62 -13.47
CA PHE A 241 -10.79 -3.61 -12.34
C PHE A 241 -9.93 -4.88 -12.31
N ILE A 242 -10.43 -6.00 -12.83
CA ILE A 242 -9.72 -7.28 -12.84
C ILE A 242 -8.56 -7.20 -13.82
N ARG A 243 -7.36 -7.07 -13.26
CA ARG A 243 -6.09 -6.95 -13.99
C ARG A 243 -4.98 -7.57 -13.17
N THR A 244 -3.88 -7.90 -13.83
CA THR A 244 -2.66 -8.32 -13.14
C THR A 244 -1.97 -7.10 -12.53
N TYR A 245 -2.10 -6.94 -11.21
CA TYR A 245 -1.37 -5.94 -10.44
C TYR A 245 -0.10 -6.55 -9.85
N LYS A 246 0.97 -5.76 -9.80
CA LYS A 246 2.18 -6.14 -9.09
C LYS A 246 1.95 -6.01 -7.59
N THR A 247 2.52 -6.93 -6.82
CA THR A 247 2.55 -6.92 -5.36
C THR A 247 3.94 -6.50 -4.86
N PHE A 248 3.99 -6.03 -3.62
CA PHE A 248 5.24 -5.65 -2.96
C PHE A 248 6.12 -6.89 -2.71
N ASP A 249 5.49 -7.95 -2.19
CA ASP A 249 6.13 -9.22 -1.88
C ASP A 249 5.92 -10.23 -3.02
N PRO A 250 6.98 -10.93 -3.49
CA PRO A 250 6.92 -11.80 -4.67
C PRO A 250 6.10 -13.09 -4.48
N TYR A 251 5.68 -13.39 -3.26
CA TYR A 251 4.82 -14.53 -2.91
C TYR A 251 3.36 -14.11 -2.66
N ALA A 252 3.04 -12.83 -2.81
CA ALA A 252 1.69 -12.33 -2.69
C ALA A 252 1.07 -12.21 -4.07
N ASP A 253 -0.17 -12.68 -4.23
CA ASP A 253 -0.94 -12.54 -5.46
C ASP A 253 -2.17 -11.64 -5.25
N VAL A 254 -2.73 -11.14 -6.33
CA VAL A 254 -3.96 -10.34 -6.29
C VAL A 254 -5.14 -11.18 -6.78
N LEU A 255 -6.20 -11.20 -6.00
CA LEU A 255 -7.46 -11.87 -6.33
C LEU A 255 -8.61 -10.88 -6.29
N PHE A 256 -9.65 -11.18 -7.06
CA PHE A 256 -10.85 -10.36 -7.18
C PHE A 256 -12.05 -11.18 -6.79
N VAL A 257 -12.93 -10.61 -5.97
CA VAL A 257 -14.24 -11.18 -5.67
C VAL A 257 -15.28 -10.22 -6.21
N ASN A 258 -16.07 -10.66 -7.17
CA ASN A 258 -17.12 -9.83 -7.78
C ASN A 258 -18.45 -9.93 -7.01
N SER A 259 -19.42 -9.11 -7.39
CA SER A 259 -20.78 -9.10 -6.82
C SER A 259 -21.50 -10.45 -6.92
N ASN A 260 -21.10 -11.31 -7.87
CA ASN A 260 -21.60 -12.68 -8.04
C ASN A 260 -20.88 -13.71 -7.14
N LEU A 261 -20.03 -13.27 -6.22
CA LEU A 261 -19.21 -14.10 -5.31
C LEU A 261 -18.23 -15.03 -6.05
N GLU A 262 -17.84 -14.66 -7.27
CA GLU A 262 -16.83 -15.40 -8.03
C GLU A 262 -15.44 -14.88 -7.69
N ILE A 263 -14.54 -15.82 -7.39
CA ILE A 263 -13.11 -15.52 -7.21
C ILE A 263 -12.44 -15.58 -8.59
N ARG A 264 -11.81 -14.47 -9.00
CA ARG A 264 -11.12 -14.33 -10.28
C ARG A 264 -9.68 -13.88 -10.08
N THR A 265 -8.80 -14.35 -10.96
CA THR A 265 -7.41 -13.88 -11.06
C THR A 265 -7.32 -12.62 -11.93
N GLY A 266 -6.16 -11.97 -11.95
CA GLY A 266 -5.89 -10.83 -12.84
C GLY A 266 -6.05 -11.12 -14.35
N ASP A 267 -5.97 -12.39 -14.73
CA ASP A 267 -6.18 -12.88 -16.11
C ASP A 267 -7.63 -13.33 -16.38
N LEU A 268 -8.57 -12.93 -15.52
CA LEU A 268 -9.99 -13.29 -15.56
C LEU A 268 -10.26 -14.80 -15.41
N ILE A 269 -9.28 -15.59 -14.97
CA ILE A 269 -9.46 -17.01 -14.72
C ILE A 269 -10.29 -17.15 -13.44
N LYS A 270 -11.40 -17.87 -13.51
CA LYS A 270 -12.22 -18.19 -12.35
C LYS A 270 -11.55 -19.28 -11.52
N VAL A 271 -11.31 -19.01 -10.24
CA VAL A 271 -10.85 -20.01 -9.29
C VAL A 271 -12.07 -20.88 -8.92
N PRO A 272 -12.04 -22.19 -9.19
CA PRO A 272 -13.18 -23.05 -8.94
C PRO A 272 -13.43 -23.17 -7.43
N TYR A 273 -14.61 -22.76 -6.98
CA TYR A 273 -15.08 -22.91 -5.62
C TYR A 273 -16.50 -23.50 -5.64
N ASN A 274 -16.74 -24.56 -4.85
CA ASN A 274 -18.02 -25.28 -4.85
C ASN A 274 -18.94 -24.93 -3.67
N GLY A 275 -18.58 -23.99 -2.79
CA GLY A 275 -19.48 -23.55 -1.70
C GLY A 275 -19.60 -24.50 -0.51
N GLU A 276 -19.18 -25.77 -0.63
CA GLU A 276 -19.60 -26.82 0.30
C GLU A 276 -18.73 -26.94 1.57
N LYS A 277 -17.44 -26.55 1.51
CA LYS A 277 -16.51 -26.58 2.66
C LYS A 277 -15.47 -25.46 2.57
N ILE A 278 -14.89 -25.03 3.69
CA ILE A 278 -13.86 -23.99 3.67
C ILE A 278 -12.58 -24.45 2.96
N ASP A 279 -12.20 -25.72 3.14
CA ASP A 279 -11.10 -26.36 2.41
C ASP A 279 -11.26 -26.25 0.88
N THR A 280 -12.49 -26.12 0.38
CA THR A 280 -12.76 -25.98 -1.06
C THR A 280 -12.61 -24.54 -1.57
N ILE A 281 -12.43 -23.53 -0.70
CA ILE A 281 -11.99 -22.17 -1.08
C ILE A 281 -10.46 -22.12 -1.12
N PHE A 282 -9.84 -22.52 -0.01
CA PHE A 282 -8.43 -22.25 0.23
C PHE A 282 -7.49 -23.14 -0.56
N LEU A 283 -7.80 -24.43 -0.70
CA LEU A 283 -6.93 -25.36 -1.42
C LEU A 283 -6.78 -24.98 -2.90
N PRO A 284 -7.86 -24.69 -3.66
CA PRO A 284 -7.73 -24.24 -5.05
C PRO A 284 -6.90 -22.96 -5.19
N MET A 285 -7.01 -22.02 -4.25
CA MET A 285 -6.23 -20.77 -4.26
C MET A 285 -4.74 -21.03 -3.99
N ILE A 286 -4.43 -21.86 -3.00
CA ILE A 286 -3.05 -22.26 -2.68
C ILE A 286 -2.42 -23.02 -3.84
N GLU A 287 -3.13 -23.99 -4.43
CA GLU A 287 -2.66 -24.77 -5.57
C GLU A 287 -2.39 -23.88 -6.79
N TRP A 288 -3.29 -22.93 -7.07
CA TRP A 288 -3.11 -21.94 -8.13
C TRP A 288 -1.83 -21.11 -7.94
N GLN A 289 -1.65 -20.49 -6.76
CA GLN A 289 -0.46 -19.69 -6.46
C GLN A 289 0.84 -20.51 -6.59
N ARG A 290 0.83 -21.77 -6.13
CA ARG A 290 1.97 -22.68 -6.26
C ARG A 290 2.30 -22.99 -7.71
N ASN A 291 1.31 -23.29 -8.54
CA ASN A 291 1.51 -23.60 -9.96
C ASN A 291 2.08 -22.39 -10.73
N ASN A 292 1.59 -21.18 -10.48
CA ASN A 292 2.14 -19.96 -11.08
C ASN A 292 3.60 -19.68 -10.66
N THR A 293 3.93 -19.94 -9.39
CA THR A 293 5.29 -19.78 -8.89
C THR A 293 6.26 -20.77 -9.57
N LEU A 294 5.79 -21.98 -9.89
CA LEU A 294 6.59 -23.00 -10.57
C LEU A 294 6.78 -22.68 -12.07
N GLU A 295 5.73 -22.21 -12.76
CA GLU A 295 5.82 -21.82 -14.17
C GLU A 295 6.74 -20.61 -14.38
N SER A 296 6.68 -19.62 -13.49
CA SER A 296 7.57 -18.45 -13.52
C SER A 296 9.04 -18.80 -13.29
N GLN A 297 9.36 -19.90 -12.58
CA GLN A 297 10.74 -20.37 -12.38
C GLN A 297 11.31 -21.20 -13.55
N GLN A 298 10.46 -21.74 -14.43
CA GLN A 298 10.91 -22.49 -15.61
C GLN A 298 11.29 -21.58 -16.80
N HIS A 299 10.96 -20.30 -16.73
CA HIS A 299 11.25 -19.30 -17.75
C HIS A 299 12.46 -18.39 -17.44
N TYR A 300 13.26 -18.74 -16.42
CA TYR A 300 14.55 -18.11 -16.10
C TYR A 300 15.74 -19.03 -16.38
#